data_AF-A0A9E3T3Q8-F1
#
_entry.id   AF-A0A9E3T3Q8-F1
#
_cell.length_a   1.000
_cell.length_b   1.000
_cell.length_c   1.000
_cell.angle_alpha   90.00
_cell.angle_beta   90.00
_cell.angle_gamma   90.00
#
_symmetry.space_group_name_H-M   'P 1'
#
loop_
_entity.id
_entity.type
_entity.pdbx_description
1 polymer ?
#
loop_
_entity_poly.entity_id
_entity_poly.type
_entity_poly.pdbx_seq_one_letter_code
_entity_poly.pdbx_strand_id
1 'polypeptide(L)'
;MPPKKALTVFVLVVSLLLLTIATAPIMAQDVVEPGQFEEADCPMMLPGELNITCGYLSVPEVHGDANSRMIKLAVAILHSPSDQPQPDPVVHLHGGPGQRDLERSFDWLNSPYLAERDLILVGSARRGFLRTGAGLPRGGSGDGEQPDPGTEHG
;
A
#
# COMPACT_ATOMS: atom_id res chain seq x y z
N MET A 1 -31.07 53.17 22.75
CA MET A 1 -29.69 53.08 23.29
C MET A 1 -29.54 51.72 23.96
N PRO A 2 -28.85 50.75 23.33
CA PRO A 2 -28.59 49.47 23.99
C PRO A 2 -27.70 49.71 25.23
N PRO A 3 -27.97 49.03 26.36
CA PRO A 3 -27.23 49.27 27.60
C PRO A 3 -25.77 48.87 27.40
N LYS A 4 -24.84 49.77 27.71
CA LYS A 4 -23.38 49.59 27.54
C LYS A 4 -22.86 48.24 28.09
N LYS A 5 -23.51 47.71 29.13
CA LYS A 5 -23.23 46.40 29.74
C LYS A 5 -23.48 45.22 28.80
N ALA A 6 -24.52 45.27 27.97
CA ALA A 6 -24.84 44.20 27.02
C ALA A 6 -23.80 44.11 25.89
N LEU A 7 -23.25 45.26 25.47
CA LEU A 7 -22.20 45.31 24.44
C LEU A 7 -20.88 44.71 24.96
N THR A 8 -20.48 45.03 26.19
CA THR A 8 -19.27 44.47 26.80
C THR A 8 -19.37 42.96 27.02
N VAL A 9 -20.52 42.46 27.48
CA VAL A 9 -20.75 41.02 27.64
C VAL A 9 -20.72 40.32 26.28
N PHE A 10 -21.33 40.91 25.25
CA PHE A 10 -21.30 40.33 23.91
C PHE A 10 -19.88 40.24 23.35
N VAL A 11 -19.06 41.29 23.51
CA VAL A 11 -17.65 41.29 23.07
C VAL A 11 -16.83 40.23 23.83
N LEU A 12 -17.03 40.07 25.13
CA LEU A 12 -16.34 39.04 25.91
C LEU A 12 -16.74 37.62 25.51
N VAL A 13 -18.03 37.39 25.26
CA VAL A 13 -18.52 36.09 24.79
C VAL A 13 -17.97 35.76 23.41
N VAL A 14 -17.98 36.72 22.47
CA VAL A 14 -17.43 36.53 21.12
C VAL A 14 -15.91 36.31 21.17
N SER A 15 -15.18 37.08 22.00
CA SER A 15 -13.73 36.90 22.16
C SER A 15 -13.37 35.55 22.78
N LEU A 16 -14.16 35.06 23.75
CA LEU A 16 -13.97 33.75 24.36
C LEU A 16 -14.29 32.63 23.35
N LEU A 17 -15.35 32.80 22.54
CA LEU A 17 -15.72 31.86 21.49
C LEU A 17 -14.62 31.76 20.41
N LEU A 18 -14.07 32.88 19.98
CA LEU A 18 -12.98 32.92 18.98
C LEU A 18 -11.70 32.24 19.48
N LEU A 19 -11.36 32.40 20.77
CA LEU A 19 -10.21 31.71 21.36
C LEU A 19 -10.36 30.18 21.36
N THR A 20 -11.58 29.67 21.55
CA THR A 20 -11.83 28.21 21.57
C THR A 20 -11.72 27.55 20.18
N ILE A 21 -11.94 28.30 19.10
CA ILE A 21 -11.87 27.76 17.73
C ILE A 21 -10.41 27.56 17.29
N ALA A 22 -9.49 28.41 17.76
CA ALA A 22 -8.08 28.37 17.37
C ALA A 22 -7.29 27.17 17.94
N THR A 23 -7.85 26.43 18.91
CA THR A 23 -7.21 25.25 19.51
C THR A 23 -7.68 23.91 18.92
N ALA A 24 -8.53 23.93 17.89
CA ALA A 24 -8.93 22.68 17.23
C ALA A 24 -7.70 22.01 16.58
N PRO A 25 -7.46 20.71 16.82
CA PRO A 25 -6.40 19.99 16.12
C PRO A 25 -6.72 19.94 14.63
N ILE A 26 -5.79 20.38 13.80
CA ILE A 26 -5.88 20.19 12.35
C ILE A 26 -5.64 18.70 12.10
N MET A 27 -6.70 17.98 11.77
CA MET A 27 -6.60 16.62 11.27
C MET A 27 -5.94 16.68 9.89
N ALA A 28 -4.63 16.42 9.83
CA ALA A 28 -3.97 16.15 8.56
C ALA A 28 -4.55 14.84 8.01
N GLN A 29 -5.17 14.91 6.83
CA GLN A 29 -5.61 13.71 6.12
C GLN A 29 -4.36 13.18 5.39
N ASP A 30 -3.97 11.93 5.65
CA ASP A 30 -2.93 11.26 4.86
C ASP A 30 -3.47 11.10 3.43
N VAL A 31 -3.07 12.02 2.55
CA VAL A 31 -3.35 11.93 1.13
C VAL A 31 -2.37 10.90 0.56
N VAL A 32 -2.89 9.74 0.17
CA VAL A 32 -2.12 8.73 -0.57
C VAL A 32 -1.94 9.25 -1.99
N GLU A 33 -0.79 9.83 -2.26
CA GLU A 33 -0.46 10.34 -3.60
C GLU A 33 -0.24 9.18 -4.58
N PRO A 34 -0.63 9.34 -5.86
CA PRO A 34 -0.31 8.39 -6.91
C PRO A 34 1.18 8.08 -6.99
N GLY A 35 1.51 6.79 -7.10
CA GLY A 35 2.90 6.33 -7.26
C GLY A 35 3.64 6.12 -5.94
N GLN A 36 2.99 6.25 -4.78
CA GLN A 36 3.60 5.91 -3.50
C GLN A 36 3.86 4.40 -3.39
N PHE A 37 5.13 4.05 -3.14
CA PHE A 37 5.57 2.69 -2.86
C PHE A 37 5.80 2.52 -1.35
N GLU A 38 5.10 1.55 -0.76
CA GLU A 38 5.16 1.21 0.66
C GLU A 38 5.78 -0.18 0.81
N GLU A 39 6.98 -0.28 1.37
CA GLU A 39 7.62 -1.57 1.62
C GLU A 39 6.80 -2.43 2.61
N ALA A 40 6.80 -3.73 2.37
CA ALA A 40 6.08 -4.71 3.18
C ALA A 40 6.89 -6.01 3.26
N ASP A 41 6.57 -6.87 4.24
CA ASP A 41 7.26 -8.15 4.34
C ASP A 41 6.90 -9.01 3.13
N CYS A 42 7.92 -9.56 2.48
CA CYS A 42 7.75 -10.57 1.45
C CYS A 42 7.03 -11.82 2.02
N PRO A 43 6.19 -12.49 1.22
CA PRO A 43 5.64 -13.79 1.62
C PRO A 43 6.78 -14.80 1.76
N MET A 44 6.51 -15.86 2.54
CA MET A 44 7.35 -17.01 2.88
C MET A 44 8.55 -17.32 1.96
N MET A 45 9.65 -17.70 2.62
CA MET A 45 10.96 -18.15 2.13
C MET A 45 11.08 -18.31 0.61
N LEU A 46 11.48 -17.22 -0.03
CA LEU A 46 11.89 -17.20 -1.43
C LEU A 46 13.15 -18.08 -1.57
N PRO A 47 13.28 -18.83 -2.68
CA PRO A 47 14.40 -19.76 -2.83
C PRO A 47 15.74 -19.00 -2.97
N GLY A 48 16.66 -19.22 -2.03
CA GLY A 48 18.06 -18.78 -2.12
C GLY A 48 18.39 -17.38 -1.59
N GLU A 49 19.67 -16.99 -1.71
CA GLU A 49 20.29 -15.70 -1.29
C GLU A 49 19.85 -14.50 -2.16
N LEU A 50 18.64 -14.52 -2.71
CA LEU A 50 18.17 -13.43 -3.56
C LEU A 50 17.80 -12.22 -2.70
N ASN A 51 18.40 -11.08 -3.03
CA ASN A 51 18.04 -9.81 -2.44
C ASN A 51 16.73 -9.33 -3.06
N ILE A 52 15.65 -9.30 -2.26
CA ILE A 52 14.30 -8.99 -2.74
C ILE A 52 13.63 -7.96 -1.84
N THR A 53 13.09 -6.91 -2.46
CA THR A 53 12.26 -5.91 -1.79
C THR A 53 10.81 -6.10 -2.20
N CYS A 54 9.90 -6.26 -1.26
CA CYS A 54 8.47 -6.36 -1.54
C CYS A 54 7.71 -5.15 -1.01
N GLY A 55 6.58 -4.83 -1.61
CA GLY A 55 5.76 -3.70 -1.18
C GLY A 55 4.51 -3.48 -2.02
N TYR A 56 3.77 -2.43 -1.66
CA TYR A 56 2.56 -2.01 -2.32
C TYR A 56 2.77 -0.69 -3.07
N LEU A 57 2.41 -0.66 -4.35
CA LEU A 57 2.35 0.56 -5.14
C LEU A 57 0.91 1.07 -5.19
N SER A 58 0.67 2.29 -4.70
CA SER A 58 -0.65 2.93 -4.72
C SER A 58 -0.85 3.70 -6.03
N VAL A 59 -1.90 3.37 -6.78
CA VAL A 59 -2.20 4.00 -8.09
C VAL A 59 -3.70 4.32 -8.21
N PRO A 60 -4.08 5.34 -8.99
CA PRO A 60 -5.48 5.55 -9.35
C PRO A 60 -5.98 4.38 -10.19
N GLU A 61 -7.18 3.91 -9.88
CA GLU A 61 -7.85 2.86 -10.64
C GLU A 61 -8.10 3.28 -12.09
N VAL A 62 -8.47 4.55 -12.29
CA VAL A 62 -8.68 5.13 -13.62
C VAL A 62 -7.42 5.89 -14.03
N HIS A 63 -6.74 5.38 -15.05
CA HIS A 63 -5.55 6.04 -15.58
C HIS A 63 -5.88 7.46 -16.09
N GLY A 64 -5.09 8.44 -15.67
CA GLY A 64 -5.30 9.85 -16.02
C GLY A 64 -6.28 10.61 -15.12
N ASP A 65 -6.98 9.92 -14.21
CA ASP A 65 -7.82 10.55 -13.19
C ASP A 65 -7.27 10.29 -11.78
N ALA A 66 -6.48 11.25 -11.29
CA ALA A 66 -5.87 11.21 -9.96
C ALA A 66 -6.89 11.24 -8.81
N ASN A 67 -8.14 11.63 -9.07
CA ASN A 67 -9.20 11.64 -8.05
C ASN A 67 -10.01 10.34 -8.02
N SER A 68 -9.71 9.40 -8.92
CA SER A 68 -10.34 8.08 -8.92
C SER A 68 -9.93 7.26 -7.70
N ARG A 69 -10.66 6.17 -7.43
CA ARG A 69 -10.36 5.28 -6.30
C ARG A 69 -8.91 4.81 -6.38
N MET A 70 -8.17 4.96 -5.29
CA MET A 70 -6.82 4.41 -5.17
C MET A 70 -6.88 2.89 -4.97
N ILE A 71 -6.06 2.17 -5.71
CA ILE A 71 -5.85 0.73 -5.57
C ILE A 71 -4.38 0.46 -5.23
N LYS A 72 -4.14 -0.64 -4.50
CA LYS A 72 -2.78 -1.12 -4.21
C LYS A 72 -2.43 -2.26 -5.16
N LEU A 73 -1.27 -2.17 -5.80
CA LEU A 73 -0.65 -3.25 -6.57
C LEU A 73 0.45 -3.89 -5.72
N ALA A 74 0.54 -5.22 -5.73
CA ALA A 74 1.66 -5.91 -5.11
C ALA A 74 2.87 -5.85 -6.03
N VAL A 75 4.03 -5.53 -5.47
CA VAL A 75 5.30 -5.41 -6.19
C VAL A 75 6.36 -6.23 -5.47
N ALA A 76 7.18 -6.95 -6.24
CA ALA A 76 8.46 -7.50 -5.79
C ALA A 76 9.57 -7.04 -6.73
N ILE A 77 10.63 -6.50 -6.14
CA ILE A 77 11.84 -6.05 -6.82
C ILE A 77 12.90 -7.10 -6.52
N LEU A 78 13.34 -7.80 -7.56
CA LEU A 78 14.42 -8.77 -7.49
C LEU A 78 15.68 -8.03 -7.92
N HIS A 79 16.59 -7.82 -6.97
CA HIS A 79 17.83 -7.12 -7.23
C HIS A 79 18.81 -8.05 -7.95
N SER A 80 19.45 -7.54 -8.99
CA SER A 80 20.48 -8.28 -9.70
C SER A 80 21.64 -8.64 -8.76
N PRO A 81 22.23 -9.84 -8.87
CA PRO A 81 23.43 -10.20 -8.12
C PRO A 81 24.72 -9.58 -8.70
N SER A 82 24.64 -8.85 -9.83
CA SER A 82 25.78 -8.14 -10.41
C SER A 82 26.28 -7.02 -9.49
N ASP A 83 27.61 -6.85 -9.38
CA ASP A 83 28.21 -5.69 -8.68
C ASP A 83 27.90 -4.35 -9.38
N GLN A 84 27.55 -4.41 -10.67
CA GLN A 84 27.21 -3.25 -11.51
C GLN A 84 25.98 -3.60 -12.35
N PRO A 85 24.77 -3.61 -11.77
CA PRO A 85 23.55 -3.82 -12.54
C PRO A 85 23.35 -2.66 -13.52
N GLN A 86 22.79 -2.97 -14.68
CA GLN A 86 22.39 -1.96 -15.64
C GLN A 86 21.24 -1.11 -15.06
N PRO A 87 21.21 0.21 -15.33
CA PRO A 87 20.31 1.14 -14.64
C PRO A 87 18.85 1.06 -15.08
N ASP A 88 18.54 0.36 -16.18
CA ASP A 88 17.18 0.16 -16.70
C ASP A 88 16.61 -1.21 -16.25
N PRO A 89 15.71 -1.23 -15.24
CA PRO A 89 15.10 -2.45 -14.75
C PRO A 89 14.08 -3.00 -15.75
N VAL A 90 13.83 -4.31 -15.70
CA VAL A 90 12.78 -4.97 -16.48
C VAL A 90 11.51 -5.02 -15.63
N VAL A 91 10.41 -4.47 -16.13
CA VAL A 91 9.09 -4.56 -15.47
C VAL A 91 8.28 -5.68 -16.10
N HIS A 92 7.89 -6.65 -15.29
CA HIS A 92 7.02 -7.75 -15.69
C HIS A 92 5.66 -7.62 -15.00
N LEU A 93 4.62 -7.37 -15.80
CA LEU A 93 3.23 -7.30 -15.35
C LEU A 93 2.61 -8.69 -15.47
N HIS A 94 2.26 -9.32 -14.35
CA HIS A 94 1.44 -10.53 -14.38
C HIS A 94 -0.04 -10.15 -14.40
N GLY A 95 -0.76 -10.61 -15.43
CA GLY A 95 -2.18 -10.32 -15.60
C GLY A 95 -2.94 -11.48 -16.24
N GLY A 96 -3.83 -12.09 -15.46
CA GLY A 96 -4.87 -13.01 -15.93
C GLY A 96 -5.86 -13.31 -14.79
N PRO A 97 -7.18 -13.47 -15.06
CA PRO A 97 -8.15 -13.71 -14.00
C PRO A 97 -7.81 -15.01 -13.25
N GLY A 98 -7.60 -14.91 -11.93
CA GLY A 98 -7.45 -16.06 -11.03
C GLY A 98 -6.03 -16.61 -10.84
N GLN A 99 -4.99 -15.99 -11.39
CA GLN A 99 -3.62 -16.45 -11.21
C GLN A 99 -3.03 -15.98 -9.87
N ARG A 100 -2.12 -16.79 -9.30
CA ARG A 100 -1.23 -16.39 -8.19
C ARG A 100 -0.07 -15.61 -8.80
N ASP A 101 -0.37 -14.35 -9.16
CA ASP A 101 0.41 -13.52 -10.09
C ASP A 101 1.90 -13.54 -9.76
N LEU A 102 2.31 -13.15 -8.54
CA LEU A 102 3.73 -13.11 -8.17
C LEU A 102 4.34 -14.48 -7.81
N GLU A 103 3.54 -15.42 -7.32
CA GLU A 103 4.04 -16.74 -6.89
C GLU A 103 4.53 -17.55 -8.10
N ARG A 104 3.85 -17.44 -9.25
CA ARG A 104 4.30 -18.05 -10.52
C ARG A 104 5.38 -17.22 -11.22
N SER A 105 5.52 -15.93 -10.89
CA SER A 105 6.60 -15.10 -11.43
C SER A 105 7.99 -15.50 -10.96
N PHE A 106 8.11 -16.25 -9.86
CA PHE A 106 9.42 -16.73 -9.41
C PHE A 106 10.08 -17.71 -10.40
N ASP A 107 9.37 -18.20 -11.41
CA ASP A 107 10.01 -18.87 -12.57
C ASP A 107 11.01 -17.94 -13.30
N TRP A 108 10.85 -16.62 -13.19
CA TRP A 108 11.77 -15.61 -13.75
C TRP A 108 13.07 -15.44 -12.96
N LEU A 109 13.22 -16.08 -11.80
CA LEU A 109 14.46 -16.02 -11.01
C LEU A 109 15.68 -16.52 -11.78
N ASN A 110 15.48 -17.40 -12.76
CA ASN A 110 16.53 -17.91 -13.62
C ASN A 110 16.60 -17.19 -14.98
N SER A 111 15.92 -16.05 -15.13
CA SER A 111 15.94 -15.32 -16.38
C SER A 111 17.32 -14.68 -16.61
N PRO A 112 17.82 -14.65 -17.87
CA PRO A 112 19.09 -13.98 -18.18
C PRO A 112 19.05 -12.47 -17.89
N TYR A 113 17.85 -11.90 -17.77
CA TYR A 113 17.67 -10.49 -17.41
C TYR A 113 18.10 -10.20 -15.98
N LEU A 114 17.76 -11.06 -15.01
CA LEU A 114 18.11 -10.84 -13.61
C LEU A 114 19.63 -10.86 -13.38
N ALA A 115 20.39 -11.54 -14.24
CA ALA A 115 21.85 -11.57 -14.17
C ALA A 115 22.50 -10.19 -14.34
N GLU A 116 21.85 -9.26 -15.03
CA GLU A 116 22.40 -7.94 -15.36
C GLU A 116 21.51 -6.76 -14.95
N ARG A 117 20.24 -7.01 -14.61
CA ARG A 117 19.22 -5.98 -14.38
C ARG A 117 18.33 -6.37 -13.22
N ASP A 118 17.78 -5.38 -12.52
CA ASP A 118 16.72 -5.64 -11.58
C ASP A 118 15.43 -6.05 -12.32
N LEU A 119 14.69 -6.99 -11.73
CA LEU A 119 13.41 -7.44 -12.25
C LEU A 119 12.30 -7.00 -11.30
N ILE A 120 11.40 -6.16 -11.80
CA ILE A 120 10.25 -5.64 -11.06
C ILE A 120 9.02 -6.43 -11.48
N LEU A 121 8.52 -7.25 -10.58
CA LEU A 121 7.31 -8.04 -10.75
C LEU A 121 6.13 -7.26 -10.18
N VAL A 122 5.08 -7.04 -10.97
CA VAL A 122 3.87 -6.32 -10.54
C VAL A 122 2.64 -7.20 -10.74
N GLY A 123 1.80 -7.29 -9.71
CA GLY A 123 0.57 -8.07 -9.74
C GLY A 123 -0.54 -7.46 -8.88
N SER A 124 -1.71 -8.10 -8.90
CA SER A 124 -2.85 -7.68 -8.08
C SER A 124 -2.58 -7.94 -6.58
N ALA A 125 -2.91 -6.98 -5.72
CA ALA A 125 -2.80 -7.16 -4.27
C ALA A 125 -3.85 -8.16 -3.78
N ARG A 126 -3.42 -9.39 -3.43
CA ARG A 126 -4.26 -10.40 -2.77
C ARG A 126 -3.96 -10.46 -1.27
N ARG A 127 -4.99 -10.82 -0.48
CA ARG A 127 -4.85 -11.08 0.95
C ARG A 127 -3.81 -12.18 1.19
N GLY A 128 -2.82 -11.91 2.04
CA GLY A 128 -1.77 -12.86 2.41
C GLY A 128 -0.53 -12.86 1.52
N PHE A 129 -0.51 -12.09 0.42
CA PHE A 129 0.68 -12.00 -0.43
C PHE A 129 1.79 -11.15 0.19
N LEU A 130 1.48 -9.99 0.79
CA LEU A 130 2.45 -9.26 1.61
C LEU A 130 1.92 -9.18 3.03
N ARG A 131 2.81 -9.33 4.02
CA ARG A 131 2.44 -9.03 5.40
C ARG A 131 2.66 -7.53 5.58
N THR A 132 1.61 -6.82 5.97
CA THR A 132 1.71 -5.40 6.28
C THR A 132 2.69 -5.22 7.43
N GLY A 133 3.83 -4.59 7.15
CA GLY A 133 4.70 -4.04 8.18
C GLY A 133 3.96 -2.88 8.85
N ALA A 134 3.76 -2.98 10.18
CA ALA A 134 3.02 -2.04 11.01
C ALA A 134 1.50 -1.96 10.76
N GLY A 135 0.73 -2.19 11.83
CA GLY A 135 -0.71 -2.40 11.78
C GLY A 135 -1.52 -1.19 11.31
N LEU A 136 -2.33 -1.40 10.27
CA LEU A 136 -3.56 -0.65 10.08
C LEU A 136 -4.62 -1.19 11.07
N PRO A 137 -5.39 -0.34 11.78
CA PRO A 137 -6.48 -0.81 12.61
C PRO A 137 -7.50 -1.51 11.72
N ARG A 138 -7.68 -2.81 11.96
CA ARG A 138 -8.71 -3.63 11.32
C ARG A 138 -10.08 -3.00 11.63
N GLY A 139 -10.65 -2.31 10.65
CA GLY A 139 -12.09 -2.13 10.56
C GLY A 139 -12.71 -3.51 10.39
N GLY A 140 -13.48 -3.94 11.39
CA GLY A 140 -14.06 -5.27 11.43
C GLY A 140 -15.09 -5.50 10.33
N SER A 141 -14.89 -6.56 9.56
CA SER A 141 -15.94 -7.27 8.86
C SER A 141 -15.56 -8.74 8.94
N GLY A 142 -16.21 -9.44 9.86
CA GLY A 142 -15.99 -10.86 10.07
C GLY A 142 -16.56 -11.65 8.91
N ASP A 143 -15.77 -12.60 8.42
CA ASP A 143 -16.23 -13.69 7.57
C ASP A 143 -15.46 -14.94 8.01
N GLY A 144 -16.22 -16.00 8.29
CA GLY A 144 -15.75 -17.20 8.96
C GLY A 144 -14.64 -17.96 8.23
N GLU A 145 -13.74 -18.51 9.04
CA GLU A 145 -12.89 -19.63 8.67
C GLU A 145 -13.77 -20.81 8.24
N GLN A 146 -13.80 -21.10 6.93
CA GLN A 146 -14.40 -22.32 6.42
C GLN A 146 -13.29 -23.37 6.30
N PRO A 147 -13.34 -24.47 7.07
CA PRO A 147 -12.33 -25.53 6.95
C PRO A 147 -12.46 -26.25 5.59
N ASP A 148 -11.31 -26.49 4.99
CA ASP A 148 -11.09 -27.16 3.71
C ASP A 148 -11.58 -28.63 3.75
N PRO A 149 -12.47 -29.08 2.85
CA PRO A 149 -12.90 -30.47 2.82
C PRO A 149 -11.98 -31.30 1.92
N GLY A 150 -11.33 -32.30 2.51
CA GLY A 150 -11.04 -33.56 1.84
C GLY A 150 -9.60 -33.76 1.37
N THR A 151 -8.87 -34.58 2.11
CA THR A 151 -7.94 -35.53 1.50
C THR A 151 -8.09 -36.86 2.22
N GLU A 152 -9.02 -37.68 1.73
CA GLU A 152 -9.00 -39.13 1.96
C GLU A 152 -7.96 -39.72 1.00
N HIS A 153 -6.92 -40.36 1.53
CA HIS A 153 -6.11 -41.33 0.81
C HIS A 153 -6.16 -42.64 1.60
N GLY A 154 -6.68 -43.68 0.93
CA GLY A 154 -6.62 -45.06 1.37
C GLY A 154 -5.26 -45.71 1.10
#